data_AF-A0A8C0LI36-F1
#
_entry.id   AF-A0A8C0LI36-F1
#
_cell.length_a   1.000
_cell.length_b   1.000
_cell.length_c   1.000
_cell.angle_alpha   90.00
_cell.angle_beta   90.00
_cell.angle_gamma   90.00
#
_symmetry.space_group_name_H-M   'P 1'
#
loop_
_entity.id
_entity.type
_entity.pdbx_description
1 polymer ?
#
loop_
_entity_poly.entity_id
_entity_poly.type
_entity_poly.pdbx_seq_one_letter_code
_entity_poly.pdbx_strand_id
1 'polypeptide(L)'
;VVWLSSLGIDLQGQGPPSSLLVKAETMANSERTFIAIKPDGVQRSLVGEIIKRFEQKGFRLIAMKLIQASEDLLKEHYIDLKDRPFFAGLVKYMQSGPVVAMVWEGLNVVKTGRVMLGETNPADSKPGTIRGDFCIQVGRWELVLFALFQNLR
;
A
#
# COMPACT_ATOMS: atom_id res chain seq x y z
N VAL A 1 -0.83 10.54 6.53
CA VAL A 1 -1.64 11.64 5.93
C VAL A 1 -0.75 12.70 5.27
N VAL A 2 0.25 13.26 5.96
CA VAL A 2 1.16 14.31 5.42
C VAL A 2 1.87 13.90 4.11
N TRP A 3 2.23 12.61 3.96
CA TRP A 3 2.94 12.07 2.78
C TRP A 3 2.06 11.83 1.53
N LEU A 4 0.73 11.75 1.67
CA LEU A 4 -0.16 11.58 0.51
C LEU A 4 -0.45 12.93 -0.18
N SER A 5 -0.48 14.00 0.61
CA SER A 5 -0.64 15.36 0.10
C SER A 5 0.57 15.80 -0.73
N SER A 6 1.80 15.41 -0.36
CA SER A 6 3.00 15.63 -1.19
C SER A 6 3.00 14.82 -2.49
N LEU A 7 2.23 13.73 -2.55
CA LEU A 7 1.94 12.99 -3.78
C LEU A 7 0.79 13.60 -4.59
N GLY A 8 0.17 14.68 -4.15
CA GLY A 8 -0.99 15.29 -4.81
C GLY A 8 -2.23 14.41 -4.81
N ILE A 9 -2.36 13.50 -3.84
CA ILE A 9 -3.57 12.70 -3.62
C ILE A 9 -4.46 13.48 -2.64
N ASP A 10 -5.48 14.14 -3.18
CA ASP A 10 -6.50 14.81 -2.37
C ASP A 10 -7.57 13.79 -1.94
N LEU A 11 -7.78 13.69 -0.63
CA LEU A 11 -8.76 12.78 -0.02
C LEU A 11 -10.07 13.50 0.37
N GLN A 12 -10.21 14.80 0.07
CA GLN A 12 -11.38 15.60 0.43
C GLN A 12 -12.39 15.64 -0.73
N GLY A 13 -13.38 14.74 -0.74
CA GLY A 13 -14.42 14.73 -1.78
C GLY A 13 -15.71 13.97 -1.44
N GLN A 14 -16.74 14.75 -1.08
CA GLN A 14 -18.21 14.56 -1.11
C GLN A 14 -18.84 13.30 -0.47
N GLY A 15 -19.48 13.49 0.69
CA GLY A 15 -20.34 12.50 1.35
C GLY A 15 -21.84 12.69 1.00
N PRO A 16 -22.65 11.60 1.00
CA PRO A 16 -24.08 11.63 0.69
C PRO A 16 -24.97 12.22 1.81
N PRO A 17 -26.26 12.53 1.55
CA PRO A 17 -27.16 13.17 2.52
C PRO A 17 -27.52 12.28 3.72
N SER A 18 -27.74 12.95 4.85
CA SER A 18 -27.63 12.43 6.22
C SER A 18 -28.80 11.57 6.72
N SER A 19 -28.50 10.36 7.21
CA SER A 19 -29.23 9.69 8.29
C SER A 19 -28.25 9.14 9.34
N LEU A 20 -28.61 9.15 10.63
CA LEU A 20 -27.70 8.81 11.74
C LEU A 20 -27.28 7.33 11.74
N LEU A 21 -28.14 6.44 11.24
CA LEU A 21 -27.84 5.00 11.09
C LEU A 21 -26.84 4.74 9.96
N VAL A 22 -27.00 5.42 8.81
CA VAL A 22 -26.01 5.36 7.72
C VAL A 22 -24.66 5.90 8.18
N LYS A 23 -24.62 6.97 8.99
CA LYS A 23 -23.35 7.50 9.52
C LYS A 23 -22.61 6.51 10.40
N ALA A 24 -23.29 5.74 11.26
CA ALA A 24 -22.64 4.76 12.13
C ALA A 24 -22.06 3.56 11.34
N GLU A 25 -22.80 3.04 10.35
CA GLU A 25 -22.31 1.99 9.43
C GLU A 25 -21.18 2.50 8.52
N THR A 26 -21.30 3.72 8.01
CA THR A 26 -20.29 4.34 7.16
C THR A 26 -19.00 4.60 7.95
N MET A 27 -19.09 5.07 9.21
CA MET A 27 -17.92 5.32 10.07
C MET A 27 -17.13 4.04 10.39
N ALA A 28 -17.79 2.89 10.50
CA ALA A 28 -17.10 1.59 10.67
C ALA A 28 -16.47 1.09 9.35
N ASN A 29 -17.04 1.47 8.19
CA ASN A 29 -16.53 1.13 6.86
C ASN A 29 -15.51 2.13 6.28
N SER A 30 -15.23 3.25 6.97
CA SER A 30 -14.31 4.30 6.50
C SER A 30 -12.83 4.04 6.80
N GLU A 31 -12.44 2.86 7.31
CA GLU A 31 -11.01 2.57 7.50
C GLU A 31 -10.29 2.58 6.16
N ARG A 32 -9.16 3.29 6.10
CA ARG A 32 -8.32 3.43 4.92
C ARG A 32 -6.94 2.88 5.19
N THR A 33 -6.39 2.19 4.21
CA THR A 33 -5.01 1.73 4.21
C THR A 33 -4.27 2.22 2.96
N PHE A 34 -3.00 2.53 3.14
CA PHE A 34 -2.09 2.79 2.04
C PHE A 34 -1.44 1.49 1.59
N ILE A 35 -1.34 1.31 0.27
CA ILE A 35 -0.73 0.15 -0.38
C ILE A 35 0.09 0.65 -1.56
N ALA A 36 1.37 0.35 -1.59
CA ALA A 36 2.27 0.73 -2.68
C ALA A 36 2.86 -0.48 -3.38
N ILE A 37 2.70 -0.58 -4.70
CA ILE A 37 3.38 -1.56 -5.53
C ILE A 37 4.77 -1.06 -5.85
N LYS A 38 5.78 -1.77 -5.35
CA LYS A 38 7.20 -1.43 -5.50
C LYS A 38 7.68 -1.58 -6.96
N PRO A 39 8.88 -1.06 -7.31
CA PRO A 39 9.36 -1.06 -8.69
C PRO A 39 9.42 -2.44 -9.34
N ASP A 40 9.76 -3.49 -8.59
CA ASP A 40 9.74 -4.88 -9.05
C ASP A 40 8.33 -5.35 -9.45
N GLY A 41 7.32 -5.04 -8.63
CA GLY A 41 5.93 -5.42 -8.92
C GLY A 41 5.40 -4.70 -10.17
N VAL A 42 5.82 -3.46 -10.37
CA VAL A 42 5.48 -2.69 -11.58
C VAL A 42 6.18 -3.27 -12.81
N GLN A 43 7.49 -3.51 -12.74
CA GLN A 43 8.29 -4.09 -13.83
C GLN A 43 7.82 -5.48 -14.24
N ARG A 44 7.32 -6.27 -13.28
CA ARG A 44 6.76 -7.62 -13.51
C ARG A 44 5.29 -7.61 -13.91
N SER A 45 4.71 -6.42 -14.16
CA SER A 45 3.32 -6.25 -14.59
C SER A 45 2.28 -6.84 -13.60
N LEU A 46 2.58 -6.84 -12.30
CA LEU A 46 1.68 -7.38 -11.27
C LEU A 46 0.60 -6.38 -10.82
N VAL A 47 0.59 -5.16 -11.39
CA VAL A 47 -0.32 -4.07 -11.00
C VAL A 47 -1.79 -4.48 -11.10
N GLY A 48 -2.20 -5.01 -12.26
CA GLY A 48 -3.59 -5.42 -12.49
C GLY A 48 -4.02 -6.57 -11.58
N GLU A 49 -3.16 -7.56 -11.37
CA GLU A 49 -3.47 -8.72 -10.54
C GLU A 49 -3.60 -8.35 -9.05
N ILE A 50 -2.76 -7.43 -8.55
CA ILE A 50 -2.86 -6.93 -7.18
C ILE A 50 -4.16 -6.14 -7.00
N ILE A 51 -4.44 -5.17 -7.88
CA ILE A 51 -5.67 -4.37 -7.84
C ILE A 51 -6.90 -5.29 -7.83
N LYS A 52 -6.94 -6.23 -8.78
CA LYS A 52 -8.02 -7.21 -8.91
C LYS A 52 -8.30 -7.95 -7.59
N ARG A 53 -7.27 -8.37 -6.85
CA ARG A 53 -7.47 -9.06 -5.56
C ARG A 53 -8.15 -8.19 -4.51
N PHE A 54 -7.80 -6.90 -4.45
CA PHE A 54 -8.43 -5.96 -3.52
C PHE A 54 -9.88 -5.62 -3.94
N GLU A 55 -10.13 -5.42 -5.24
CA GLU A 55 -11.48 -5.18 -5.76
C GLU A 55 -12.40 -6.40 -5.55
N GLN A 56 -11.92 -7.60 -5.89
CA GLN A 56 -12.68 -8.85 -5.70
C GLN A 56 -12.97 -9.15 -4.22
N LYS A 57 -12.15 -8.64 -3.30
CA LYS A 57 -12.41 -8.74 -1.86
C LYS A 57 -13.57 -7.83 -1.42
N GLY A 58 -13.91 -6.81 -2.20
CA GLY A 58 -14.92 -5.80 -1.89
C GLY A 58 -14.36 -4.51 -1.28
N PHE A 59 -13.04 -4.29 -1.34
CA PHE A 59 -12.47 -3.01 -0.94
C PHE A 59 -12.64 -1.96 -2.03
N ARG A 60 -12.82 -0.71 -1.63
CA ARG A 60 -13.00 0.41 -2.55
C ARG A 60 -11.67 1.10 -2.80
N LEU A 61 -11.27 1.23 -4.07
CA LEU A 61 -10.11 2.04 -4.44
C LEU A 61 -10.49 3.53 -4.36
N ILE A 62 -9.84 4.28 -3.47
CA ILE A 62 -10.11 5.71 -3.26
C ILE A 62 -9.21 6.57 -4.13
N ALA A 63 -7.94 6.19 -4.23
CA ALA A 63 -6.96 6.91 -5.02
C ALA A 63 -5.86 5.96 -5.50
N MET A 64 -5.32 6.24 -6.68
CA MET A 64 -4.15 5.56 -7.23
C MET A 64 -3.30 6.55 -8.00
N LYS A 65 -1.97 6.44 -7.88
CA LYS A 65 -1.02 7.25 -8.64
C LYS A 65 0.24 6.45 -8.95
N LEU A 66 0.68 6.50 -10.21
CA LEU A 66 2.01 6.05 -10.61
C LEU A 66 3.01 7.19 -10.34
N ILE A 67 4.03 6.91 -9.53
CA ILE A 67 5.00 7.92 -9.09
C ILE A 67 6.42 7.41 -9.26
N GLN A 68 7.32 8.29 -9.69
CA GLN A 68 8.75 8.11 -9.49
C GLN A 68 9.12 8.91 -8.24
N ALA A 69 9.34 8.22 -7.11
CA ALA A 69 9.61 8.90 -5.85
C ALA A 69 11.00 9.54 -5.85
N SER A 70 11.10 10.79 -5.37
CA SER A 70 12.40 11.44 -5.15
C SER A 70 13.12 10.83 -3.95
N GLU A 71 14.44 10.98 -3.92
CA GLU A 71 15.26 10.46 -2.82
C GLU A 71 14.83 11.05 -1.47
N ASP A 72 14.56 12.36 -1.41
CA ASP A 72 14.13 13.05 -0.20
C ASP A 72 12.79 12.51 0.31
N LEU A 73 11.83 12.31 -0.58
CA LEU A 73 10.52 11.74 -0.24
C LEU A 73 10.66 10.33 0.33
N LEU A 74 11.57 9.52 -0.21
CA LEU A 74 11.84 8.16 0.25
C LEU A 74 12.57 8.16 1.61
N LYS A 75 13.52 9.07 1.82
CA LYS A 75 14.21 9.23 3.11
C LYS A 75 13.25 9.64 4.21
N GLU A 76 12.35 10.57 3.91
CA GLU A 76 11.28 10.98 4.83
C GLU A 76 10.34 9.80 5.11
N HIS A 77 9.94 9.05 4.09
CA HIS A 77 9.06 7.89 4.22
C HIS A 77 9.65 6.78 5.10
N TYR A 78 10.96 6.53 4.97
CA TYR A 78 11.68 5.49 5.70
C TYR A 78 12.50 6.04 6.87
N ILE A 79 12.16 7.22 7.41
CA ILE A 79 12.94 7.90 8.45
C ILE A 79 13.18 7.02 9.69
N ASP A 80 12.20 6.18 10.05
CA ASP A 80 12.29 5.23 11.17
C ASP A 80 13.35 4.14 10.95
N LEU A 81 13.76 3.93 9.70
CA LEU A 81 14.78 2.95 9.31
C LEU A 81 16.15 3.58 9.04
N LYS A 82 16.32 4.90 9.23
CA LYS A 82 17.54 5.64 8.86
C LYS A 82 18.84 5.05 9.43
N ASP A 83 18.77 4.50 10.65
CA ASP A 83 19.92 3.96 11.37
C ASP A 83 20.17 2.47 11.06
N ARG A 84 19.35 1.86 10.20
CA ARG A 84 19.48 0.46 9.81
C ARG A 84 20.54 0.32 8.70
N PRO A 85 21.37 -0.73 8.73
CA PRO A 85 22.49 -0.89 7.78
C PRO A 85 22.02 -1.04 6.32
N PHE A 86 20.74 -1.37 6.08
CA PHE A 86 20.15 -1.53 4.76
C PHE A 86 19.43 -0.28 4.24
N PHE A 87 19.35 0.81 5.00
CA PHE A 87 18.57 2.01 4.65
C PHE A 87 18.97 2.63 3.30
N ALA A 88 20.27 2.85 3.09
CA ALA A 88 20.77 3.40 1.83
C ALA A 88 20.44 2.50 0.63
N GLY A 89 20.50 1.17 0.83
CA GLY A 89 20.10 0.19 -0.18
C GLY A 89 18.61 0.23 -0.48
N LEU A 90 17.77 0.41 0.55
CA LEU A 90 16.31 0.53 0.43
C LEU A 90 15.90 1.81 -0.31
N VAL A 91 16.50 2.96 0.00
CA VAL A 91 16.20 4.21 -0.72
C VAL A 91 16.61 4.10 -2.18
N LYS A 92 17.84 3.62 -2.45
CA LYS A 92 18.31 3.37 -3.83
C LYS A 92 17.42 2.38 -4.57
N TYR A 93 16.86 1.38 -3.87
CA TYR A 93 15.89 0.46 -4.46
C TYR A 93 14.67 1.18 -4.99
N MET A 94 14.02 1.93 -4.10
CA MET A 94 12.71 2.50 -4.35
C MET A 94 12.81 3.62 -5.38
N GLN A 95 14.00 4.21 -5.53
CA GLN A 95 14.32 5.17 -6.58
C GLN A 95 14.66 4.52 -7.94
N SER A 96 14.89 3.20 -8.00
CA SER A 96 15.30 2.53 -9.24
C SER A 96 14.21 2.45 -10.31
N GLY A 97 12.95 2.72 -9.96
CA GLY A 97 11.85 2.68 -10.91
C GLY A 97 10.54 3.19 -10.29
N PRO A 98 9.45 3.18 -11.08
CA PRO A 98 8.18 3.75 -10.65
C PRO A 98 7.46 2.85 -9.65
N VAL A 99 6.65 3.47 -8.80
CA VAL A 99 5.84 2.84 -7.75
C VAL A 99 4.38 3.19 -8.03
N VAL A 100 3.47 2.23 -7.84
CA VAL A 100 2.03 2.50 -7.85
C VAL A 100 1.55 2.67 -6.43
N ALA A 101 1.30 3.92 -6.02
CA ALA A 101 0.74 4.26 -4.72
C ALA A 101 -0.80 4.19 -4.77
N MET A 102 -1.43 3.49 -3.83
CA MET A 102 -2.88 3.30 -3.76
C MET A 102 -3.41 3.52 -2.35
N VAL A 103 -4.66 3.97 -2.26
CA VAL A 103 -5.44 4.05 -1.02
C VAL A 103 -6.69 3.21 -1.17
N TRP A 104 -6.86 2.25 -0.28
CA TRP A 104 -8.02 1.35 -0.24
C TRP A 104 -8.85 1.62 1.00
N GLU A 105 -10.17 1.56 0.87
CA GLU A 105 -11.13 1.77 1.94
C GLU A 105 -12.02 0.54 2.14
N GLY A 106 -12.33 0.24 3.39
CA GLY A 106 -13.33 -0.75 3.78
C GLY A 106 -13.13 -1.28 5.20
N LEU A 107 -14.05 -2.12 5.64
CA LEU A 107 -14.02 -2.69 6.99
C LEU A 107 -12.75 -3.51 7.25
N ASN A 108 -11.99 -3.14 8.28
CA ASN A 108 -10.75 -3.83 8.65
C ASN A 108 -9.75 -3.97 7.47
N VAL A 109 -9.74 -3.03 6.53
CA VAL A 109 -8.90 -3.09 5.33
C VAL A 109 -7.41 -3.12 5.68
N VAL A 110 -7.01 -2.51 6.80
CA VAL A 110 -5.63 -2.55 7.30
C VAL A 110 -5.26 -4.00 7.67
N LYS A 111 -6.03 -4.63 8.54
CA LYS A 111 -5.75 -5.99 9.03
C LYS A 111 -5.91 -7.02 7.91
N THR A 112 -7.00 -6.94 7.17
CA THR A 112 -7.31 -7.89 6.08
C THR A 112 -6.33 -7.72 4.93
N GLY A 113 -5.92 -6.49 4.62
CA GLY A 113 -4.85 -6.20 3.69
C GLY A 113 -3.59 -6.98 4.05
N ARG A 114 -3.09 -6.88 5.30
CA ARG A 114 -1.90 -7.65 5.76
C ARG A 114 -2.01 -9.15 5.48
N VAL A 115 -3.17 -9.74 5.77
CA VAL A 115 -3.42 -11.16 5.53
C VAL A 115 -3.37 -11.49 4.04
N MET A 116 -3.92 -10.63 3.18
CA MET A 116 -3.87 -10.80 1.73
C MET A 116 -2.47 -10.62 1.14
N LEU A 117 -1.67 -9.70 1.70
CA LEU A 117 -0.27 -9.52 1.30
C LEU A 117 0.54 -10.80 1.58
N GLY A 118 0.34 -11.40 2.75
CA GLY A 118 1.20 -12.47 3.27
C GLY A 118 2.35 -11.92 4.12
N GLU A 119 3.12 -12.83 4.71
CA GLU A 119 4.24 -12.51 5.59
C GLU A 119 5.32 -11.71 4.86
N THR A 120 6.16 -10.96 5.59
CA THR A 120 7.26 -10.19 4.97
C THR A 120 8.22 -11.10 4.20
N ASN A 121 8.44 -12.31 4.71
CA ASN A 121 9.18 -13.36 4.04
C ASN A 121 8.23 -14.20 3.16
N PRO A 122 8.46 -14.30 1.84
CA PRO A 122 7.66 -15.16 0.96
C PRO A 122 7.75 -16.63 1.29
N ALA A 123 8.90 -17.08 1.81
CA ALA A 123 9.06 -18.48 2.21
C ALA A 123 8.06 -18.86 3.33
N ASP A 124 7.68 -17.87 4.14
CA ASP A 124 6.69 -18.00 5.22
C ASP A 124 5.27 -17.60 4.75
N SER A 125 5.13 -17.08 3.53
CA SER A 125 3.86 -16.64 2.97
C SER A 125 3.06 -17.83 2.44
N LYS A 126 1.79 -17.92 2.84
CA LYS A 126 0.92 -19.02 2.43
C LYS A 126 0.51 -18.89 0.95
N PRO A 127 0.29 -20.01 0.24
CA PRO A 127 -0.36 -20.00 -1.08
C PRO A 127 -1.68 -19.23 -1.06
N GLY A 128 -1.95 -18.43 -2.09
CA GLY A 128 -3.11 -17.54 -2.19
C GLY A 128 -2.86 -16.13 -1.66
N THR A 129 -1.74 -15.88 -0.96
CA THR A 129 -1.29 -14.52 -0.60
C THR A 129 -0.49 -13.91 -1.75
N ILE A 130 -0.49 -12.57 -1.85
CA ILE A 130 0.23 -11.87 -2.94
C ILE A 130 1.72 -12.23 -2.94
N ARG A 131 2.35 -12.27 -1.76
CA ARG A 131 3.77 -12.65 -1.65
C ARG A 131 3.99 -14.13 -1.89
N GLY A 132 3.13 -15.00 -1.37
CA GLY A 132 3.24 -16.44 -1.59
C GLY A 132 3.12 -16.83 -3.07
N ASP A 133 2.25 -16.17 -3.82
CA ASP A 133 1.99 -16.52 -5.22
C ASP A 133 3.00 -15.88 -6.19
N PHE A 134 3.51 -14.69 -5.87
CA PHE A 134 4.29 -13.90 -6.83
C PHE A 134 5.73 -13.64 -6.41
N CYS A 135 6.19 -14.13 -5.26
CA CYS A 135 7.51 -13.80 -4.74
C CYS A 135 8.29 -15.04 -4.29
N ILE A 136 9.60 -15.06 -4.50
CA ILE A 136 10.43 -16.26 -4.27
C ILE A 136 11.43 -16.09 -3.13
N GLN A 137 12.10 -14.93 -3.02
CA GLN A 137 13.20 -14.74 -2.07
C GLN A 137 13.09 -13.45 -1.27
N VAL A 138 13.47 -13.51 0.01
CA VAL A 138 13.84 -12.32 0.79
C VAL A 138 15.26 -11.92 0.42
N GLY A 139 15.41 -10.98 -0.49
CA GLY A 139 16.74 -10.52 -0.91
C GLY A 139 16.69 -9.07 -1.38
N ARG A 140 17.33 -8.18 -0.60
CA ARG A 140 17.54 -6.71 -0.77
C ARG A 140 16.31 -5.84 -1.08
N TRP A 141 15.21 -6.46 -1.50
CA TRP A 141 14.09 -5.90 -2.21
C TRP A 141 12.84 -6.62 -1.69
N GLU A 142 12.24 -6.12 -0.61
CA GLU A 142 10.99 -6.66 -0.07
C GLU A 142 9.83 -6.37 -1.03
N LEU A 143 9.77 -7.11 -2.12
CA LEU A 143 8.60 -7.69 -2.74
C LEU A 143 7.29 -6.92 -2.68
N VAL A 144 7.00 -6.34 -3.84
CA VAL A 144 5.70 -6.16 -4.47
C VAL A 144 4.72 -5.24 -3.76
N LEU A 145 4.72 -5.14 -2.43
CA LEU A 145 3.74 -4.37 -1.70
C LEU A 145 4.28 -3.86 -0.35
N PHE A 146 4.50 -2.55 -0.26
CA PHE A 146 4.68 -1.86 1.02
C PHE A 146 3.36 -1.23 1.41
N ALA A 147 2.77 -1.69 2.50
CA ALA A 147 1.66 -1.02 3.12
C ALA A 147 2.17 -0.26 4.33
N LEU A 148 2.32 1.06 4.20
CA LEU A 148 2.42 1.93 5.36
C LEU A 148 1.02 1.93 5.99
N PHE A 149 0.79 1.02 6.94
CA PHE A 149 -0.47 0.91 7.67
C PHE A 149 -0.61 2.06 8.67
N GLN A 150 -0.66 3.28 8.17
CA GLN A 150 -1.25 4.36 8.94
C GLN A 150 -2.73 4.31 8.65
N ASN A 151 -3.54 4.20 9.71
CA ASN A 151 -4.96 4.49 9.63
C ASN A 151 -5.05 5.94 9.12
N LEU A 152 -5.38 6.08 7.84
CA LEU A 152 -5.58 7.39 7.22
C LEU A 152 -6.95 7.87 7.69
N ARG A 153 -7.00 8.38 8.93
CA ARG A 153 -8.16 9.12 9.43
C ARG A 153 -8.33 10.41 8.65
#